data_AF-A0A2V6FEJ8-F1
#
_entry.id   AF-A0A2V6FEJ8-F1
#
_cell.length_a   1.000
_cell.length_b   1.000
_cell.length_c   1.000
_cell.angle_alpha   90.00
_cell.angle_beta   90.00
_cell.angle_gamma   90.00
#
_symmetry.space_group_name_H-M   'P 1'
#
loop_
_entity.id
_entity.type
_entity.pdbx_description
1 polymer ?
#
loop_
_entity_poly.entity_id
_entity_poly.type
_entity_poly.pdbx_seq_one_letter_code
_entity_poly.pdbx_strand_id
1 'polypeptide(L)'
;ICIDLPLNLFGANRPINGSTLFNATAFSGGRNSVLGDVYAEADSTRSFDLPLGNVSSGPLVSVASRKIHGTAGIFDIILPLTGPHGVECRRPGATGTAGVDYKLIFTFSSPVASCGSANTGSVSSGPNPNQCTVNLTGVPDAQYVTVTLTGVTDTICNTVNASATMGVLGGDVTGDRVVNSNDQKYINSRSGQKASSANFRADVTVDGIIDGKDASFVGNRIGHKLP
;
A
#
# COMPACT_ATOMS: atom_id res chain seq x y z
N ILE A 1 43.17 25.03 12.05
CA ILE A 1 42.56 24.23 13.14
C ILE A 1 41.19 23.85 12.63
N CYS A 2 40.95 22.56 12.38
CA CYS A 2 39.62 22.05 12.08
C CYS A 2 39.01 21.60 13.42
N ILE A 3 37.92 22.24 13.83
CA ILE A 3 37.14 21.86 15.01
C ILE A 3 35.77 21.47 14.51
N ASP A 4 35.38 20.22 14.76
CA ASP A 4 34.03 19.75 14.53
C ASP A 4 33.12 20.30 15.64
N LEU A 5 32.08 21.03 15.25
CA LEU A 5 31.06 21.52 16.19
C LEU A 5 29.74 20.79 15.90
N PRO A 6 29.06 20.28 16.94
CA PRO A 6 27.71 19.74 16.75
C PRO A 6 26.76 20.87 16.32
N LEU A 7 25.85 20.55 15.40
CA LEU A 7 24.99 21.53 14.73
C LEU A 7 24.07 22.29 15.71
N ASN A 8 23.79 21.72 16.88
CA ASN A 8 22.95 22.34 17.92
C ASN A 8 23.59 23.56 18.60
N LEU A 9 24.89 23.82 18.44
CA LEU A 9 25.58 24.99 19.02
C LEU A 9 25.37 26.30 18.24
N PHE A 10 24.86 26.25 17.00
CA PHE A 10 24.77 27.41 16.11
C PHE A 10 23.46 28.22 16.27
N GLY A 11 22.55 27.76 17.14
CA GLY A 11 21.25 28.40 17.39
C GLY A 11 20.16 27.98 16.39
N ALA A 12 18.91 28.34 16.67
CA ALA A 12 17.78 28.02 15.79
C ALA A 12 17.97 28.65 14.40
N ASN A 13 17.73 27.87 13.35
CA ASN A 13 17.83 28.28 11.93
C ASN A 13 19.25 28.67 11.45
N ARG A 14 20.32 28.23 12.13
CA ARG A 14 21.72 28.37 11.69
C ARG A 14 22.52 27.11 12.03
N PRO A 15 23.39 26.62 11.13
CA PRO A 15 23.59 27.04 9.75
C PRO A 15 22.49 26.49 8.80
N ILE A 16 21.43 25.89 9.34
CA ILE A 16 20.35 25.23 8.57
C ILE A 16 19.16 26.17 8.44
N ASN A 17 18.67 26.40 7.22
CA ASN A 17 17.36 27.02 6.98
C ASN A 17 16.58 26.18 5.96
N GLY A 18 15.41 25.67 6.34
CA GLY A 18 14.68 24.69 5.55
C GLY A 18 15.49 23.40 5.34
N SER A 19 15.64 22.99 4.08
CA SER A 19 16.44 21.82 3.67
C SER A 19 17.84 22.19 3.17
N THR A 20 18.36 23.38 3.52
CA THR A 20 19.69 23.81 3.06
C THR A 20 20.60 24.09 4.25
N LEU A 21 21.79 23.49 4.22
CA LEU A 21 22.90 23.82 5.11
C LEU A 21 23.78 24.86 4.43
N PHE A 22 23.84 26.06 5.01
CA PHE A 22 24.61 27.17 4.48
C PHE A 22 26.04 27.14 4.98
N ASN A 23 26.95 27.59 4.13
CA ASN A 23 28.37 27.77 4.44
C ASN A 23 29.13 26.49 4.85
N ALA A 24 28.85 25.34 4.22
CA ALA A 24 29.58 24.11 4.51
C ALA A 24 30.96 24.10 3.83
N THR A 25 32.02 23.84 4.59
CA THR A 25 33.39 23.62 4.08
C THR A 25 33.78 22.15 4.12
N ALA A 26 33.31 21.39 5.12
CA ALA A 26 33.35 19.93 5.18
C ALA A 26 32.11 19.39 5.90
N PHE A 27 31.59 18.24 5.43
CA PHE A 27 30.44 17.55 6.00
C PHE A 27 30.86 16.14 6.40
N SER A 28 30.64 15.76 7.67
CA SER A 28 30.91 14.40 8.15
C SER A 28 29.82 13.93 9.11
N GLY A 29 29.55 12.62 9.14
CA GLY A 29 28.54 12.04 10.00
C GLY A 29 28.96 10.65 10.48
N GLY A 30 28.29 10.14 11.52
CA GLY A 30 28.43 8.75 11.96
C GLY A 30 29.69 8.42 12.77
N ARG A 31 30.38 9.42 13.34
CA ARG A 31 31.60 9.18 14.13
C ARG A 31 31.37 8.45 15.46
N ASN A 32 30.13 8.47 15.98
CA ASN A 32 29.81 7.96 17.33
C ASN A 32 28.71 6.86 17.33
N SER A 33 28.40 6.24 16.19
CA SER A 33 27.33 5.23 16.02
C SER A 33 25.89 5.69 16.41
N VAL A 34 25.68 6.99 16.66
CA VAL A 34 24.35 7.57 16.91
C VAL A 34 23.67 7.92 15.58
N LEU A 35 22.41 7.49 15.41
CA LEU A 35 21.58 7.87 14.27
C LEU A 35 21.34 9.39 14.28
N GLY A 36 21.70 10.07 13.19
CA GLY A 36 21.49 11.51 13.05
C GLY A 36 22.60 12.41 13.58
N ASP A 37 23.73 11.84 14.05
CA ASP A 37 24.91 12.61 14.45
C ASP A 37 25.64 13.14 13.22
N VAL A 38 25.44 14.43 12.94
CA VAL A 38 25.98 15.15 11.80
C VAL A 38 26.79 16.34 12.29
N TYR A 39 27.99 16.49 11.74
CA TYR A 39 28.96 17.51 12.08
C TYR A 39 29.32 18.30 10.82
N ALA A 40 29.49 19.62 10.99
CA ALA A 40 30.02 20.48 9.96
C ALA A 40 31.25 21.20 10.51
N GLU A 41 32.28 21.34 9.68
CA GLU A 41 33.35 22.27 9.97
C GLU A 41 32.88 23.69 9.61
N ALA A 42 33.10 24.64 10.52
CA ALA A 42 32.91 26.06 10.24
C ALA A 42 34.27 26.66 9.89
N ASP A 43 34.54 26.91 8.61
CA ASP A 43 35.71 27.68 8.17
C ASP A 43 35.29 28.84 7.25
N SER A 44 36.11 29.88 7.23
CA SER A 44 35.95 31.13 6.48
C SER A 44 36.38 31.06 5.01
N THR A 45 36.80 29.89 4.52
CA THR A 45 37.13 29.69 3.09
C THR A 45 35.95 29.18 2.28
N ARG A 46 36.06 29.28 0.94
CA ARG A 46 35.00 29.02 -0.07
C ARG A 46 34.02 27.93 0.36
N SER A 47 32.84 28.37 0.78
CA SER A 47 31.76 27.49 1.16
C SER A 47 30.79 27.29 -0.01
N PHE A 48 30.04 26.19 0.03
CA PHE A 48 28.91 25.96 -0.86
C PHE A 48 27.68 25.59 -0.05
N ASP A 49 26.51 25.92 -0.58
CA ASP A 49 25.25 25.50 0.00
C ASP A 49 25.02 24.03 -0.35
N LEU A 50 24.88 23.18 0.67
CA LEU A 50 24.50 21.78 0.47
C LEU A 50 22.98 21.68 0.61
N PRO A 51 22.23 21.45 -0.50
CA PRO A 51 20.85 21.05 -0.38
C PRO A 51 20.84 19.66 0.28
N LEU A 52 20.34 19.60 1.52
CA LEU A 52 19.92 18.35 2.11
C LEU A 52 18.74 17.92 1.25
N GLY A 53 18.96 16.95 0.35
CA GLY A 53 17.93 16.51 -0.58
C GLY A 53 16.62 16.30 0.18
N ASN A 54 15.51 16.81 -0.37
CA ASN A 54 14.21 16.54 0.20
C ASN A 54 14.05 15.02 0.23
N VAL A 55 14.09 14.43 1.43
CA VAL A 55 13.75 13.03 1.68
C VAL A 55 12.23 12.88 1.57
N SER A 56 11.71 13.10 0.38
CA SER A 56 10.36 12.67 0.07
C SER A 56 10.43 11.15 0.01
N SER A 57 10.02 10.49 1.10
CA SER A 57 9.60 9.10 0.97
C SER A 57 8.66 9.02 -0.23
N GLY A 58 8.89 8.03 -1.09
CA GLY A 58 8.02 7.84 -2.23
C GLY A 58 6.59 7.65 -1.72
N PRO A 59 5.65 8.59 -1.98
CA PRO A 59 4.32 8.50 -1.43
C PRO A 59 3.68 7.18 -1.86
N LEU A 60 2.80 6.65 -1.01
CA LEU A 60 1.92 5.56 -1.39
C LEU A 60 1.16 5.97 -2.66
N VAL A 61 1.34 5.24 -3.75
CA VAL A 61 0.75 5.54 -5.05
C VAL A 61 -0.63 4.90 -5.17
N SER A 62 -0.73 3.63 -4.78
CA SER A 62 -1.97 2.87 -4.88
C SER A 62 -1.94 1.65 -3.98
N VAL A 63 -3.14 1.22 -3.57
CA VAL A 63 -3.34 -0.10 -2.95
C VAL A 63 -4.40 -0.85 -3.75
N ALA A 64 -4.20 -2.15 -3.92
CA ALA A 64 -5.18 -3.01 -4.55
C ALA A 64 -5.32 -4.35 -3.84
N SER A 65 -6.54 -4.90 -3.83
CA SER A 65 -6.77 -6.30 -3.47
C SER A 65 -6.63 -7.19 -4.71
N ARG A 66 -5.69 -8.11 -4.68
CA ARG A 66 -5.26 -8.94 -5.81
C ARG A 66 -5.73 -10.38 -5.67
N LYS A 67 -6.35 -10.93 -6.72
CA LYS A 67 -6.67 -12.36 -6.83
C LYS A 67 -6.37 -12.93 -8.21
N ILE A 68 -6.19 -14.25 -8.26
CA ILE A 68 -5.90 -15.08 -9.44
C ILE A 68 -7.17 -15.83 -9.84
N HIS A 69 -7.81 -15.40 -10.93
CA HIS A 69 -9.06 -15.96 -11.45
C HIS A 69 -8.79 -17.16 -12.36
N GLY A 70 -8.37 -18.28 -11.76
CA GLY A 70 -8.00 -19.48 -12.51
C GLY A 70 -7.01 -19.19 -13.64
N THR A 71 -7.34 -19.59 -14.86
CA THR A 71 -6.54 -19.33 -16.07
C THR A 71 -6.84 -17.98 -16.73
N ALA A 72 -7.86 -17.25 -16.28
CA ALA A 72 -8.20 -15.92 -16.81
C ALA A 72 -7.18 -14.84 -16.41
N GLY A 73 -6.41 -15.10 -15.35
CA GLY A 73 -5.27 -14.28 -14.95
C GLY A 73 -5.45 -13.57 -13.61
N ILE A 74 -4.65 -12.53 -13.39
CA ILE A 74 -4.59 -11.77 -12.15
C ILE A 74 -5.42 -10.50 -12.31
N PHE A 75 -6.33 -10.25 -11.36
CA PHE A 75 -7.12 -9.03 -11.34
C PHE A 75 -7.08 -8.34 -9.98
N ASP A 76 -7.01 -7.02 -10.06
CA ASP A 76 -6.86 -6.11 -8.94
C ASP A 76 -8.14 -5.29 -8.75
N ILE A 77 -8.66 -5.27 -7.53
CA ILE A 77 -9.65 -4.29 -7.10
C ILE A 77 -8.89 -3.14 -6.45
N ILE A 78 -8.94 -1.96 -7.07
CA ILE A 78 -8.34 -0.76 -6.51
C ILE A 78 -9.03 -0.41 -5.19
N LEU A 79 -8.23 -0.10 -4.18
CA LEU A 79 -8.66 0.44 -2.90
C LEU A 79 -8.29 1.93 -2.89
N PRO A 80 -9.28 2.83 -3.14
CA PRO A 80 -9.00 4.26 -3.20
C PRO A 80 -8.39 4.78 -1.90
N LEU A 81 -7.32 5.58 -2.02
CA LEU A 81 -6.66 6.22 -0.89
C LEU A 81 -7.46 7.42 -0.34
N THR A 82 -8.40 7.93 -1.14
CA THR A 82 -9.31 9.01 -0.80
C THR A 82 -10.70 8.69 -1.33
N GLY A 83 -11.73 9.29 -0.74
CA GLY A 83 -13.12 9.05 -1.11
C GLY A 83 -13.63 7.69 -0.60
N PRO A 84 -14.70 7.16 -1.22
CA PRO A 84 -15.35 5.94 -0.74
C PRO A 84 -14.42 4.72 -0.84
N HIS A 85 -14.40 3.90 0.22
CA HIS A 85 -13.58 2.68 0.24
C HIS A 85 -13.98 1.70 -0.86
N GLY A 86 -12.99 1.03 -1.44
CA GLY A 86 -13.19 -0.04 -2.41
C GLY A 86 -13.77 -1.28 -1.75
N VAL A 87 -14.62 -2.01 -2.47
CA VAL A 87 -15.25 -3.23 -2.00
C VAL A 87 -14.64 -4.45 -2.68
N GLU A 88 -14.08 -5.35 -1.88
CA GLU A 88 -13.64 -6.68 -2.28
C GLU A 88 -14.85 -7.63 -2.26
N CYS A 89 -15.36 -7.90 -3.46
CA CYS A 89 -16.58 -8.67 -3.67
C CYS A 89 -16.34 -10.17 -3.85
N ARG A 90 -15.09 -10.58 -4.04
CA ARG A 90 -14.74 -11.96 -4.34
C ARG A 90 -14.57 -12.76 -3.06
N ARG A 91 -14.85 -14.06 -3.14
CA ARG A 91 -14.69 -14.98 -2.02
C ARG A 91 -13.25 -14.98 -1.46
N PRO A 92 -13.05 -15.30 -0.17
CA PRO A 92 -11.73 -15.57 0.39
C PRO A 92 -10.93 -16.60 -0.42
N GLY A 93 -9.61 -16.45 -0.49
CA GLY A 93 -8.70 -17.34 -1.21
C GLY A 93 -8.24 -16.82 -2.57
N ALA A 94 -7.75 -17.73 -3.41
CA ALA A 94 -7.28 -17.44 -4.78
C ALA A 94 -6.21 -16.32 -4.85
N THR A 95 -5.39 -16.19 -3.81
CA THR A 95 -4.31 -15.19 -3.74
C THR A 95 -2.98 -15.71 -4.29
N GLY A 96 -2.89 -17.00 -4.63
CA GLY A 96 -1.64 -17.70 -4.92
C GLY A 96 -0.86 -18.13 -3.68
N THR A 97 -1.43 -17.96 -2.48
CA THR A 97 -0.84 -18.37 -1.21
C THR A 97 -1.89 -19.15 -0.41
N ALA A 98 -1.58 -20.40 -0.04
CA ALA A 98 -2.52 -21.25 0.68
C ALA A 98 -2.87 -20.66 2.07
N GLY A 99 -4.15 -20.72 2.45
CA GLY A 99 -4.64 -20.20 3.73
C GLY A 99 -4.77 -18.67 3.80
N VAL A 100 -4.49 -17.95 2.72
CA VAL A 100 -4.63 -16.48 2.65
C VAL A 100 -5.95 -16.10 2.00
N ASP A 101 -6.78 -15.38 2.76
CA ASP A 101 -8.11 -14.94 2.34
C ASP A 101 -8.02 -13.79 1.33
N TYR A 102 -7.19 -12.79 1.63
CA TYR A 102 -7.03 -11.58 0.83
C TYR A 102 -5.57 -11.15 0.75
N LYS A 103 -5.16 -10.63 -0.41
CA LYS A 103 -3.80 -10.17 -0.68
C LYS A 103 -3.85 -8.71 -1.12
N LEU A 104 -3.34 -7.81 -0.29
CA LEU A 104 -3.23 -6.39 -0.62
C LEU A 104 -1.84 -6.08 -1.16
N ILE A 105 -1.78 -5.33 -2.24
CA ILE A 105 -0.53 -4.86 -2.85
C ILE A 105 -0.46 -3.34 -2.65
N PHE A 106 0.44 -2.90 -1.78
CA PHE A 106 0.80 -1.50 -1.61
C PHE A 106 1.90 -1.17 -2.61
N THR A 107 1.70 -0.15 -3.44
CA THR A 107 2.67 0.31 -4.43
C THR A 107 3.13 1.72 -4.10
N PHE A 108 4.45 1.90 -4.05
CA PHE A 108 5.11 3.16 -3.72
C PHE A 108 5.76 3.75 -4.97
N SER A 109 6.05 5.05 -4.97
CA SER A 109 6.67 5.71 -6.13
C SER A 109 8.15 5.35 -6.31
N SER A 110 8.78 4.80 -5.27
CA SER A 110 10.21 4.43 -5.24
C SER A 110 10.37 2.97 -4.81
N PRO A 111 11.46 2.29 -5.20
CA PRO A 111 11.81 0.97 -4.66
C PRO A 111 11.84 0.98 -3.13
N VAL A 112 11.27 -0.05 -2.53
CA VAL A 112 11.15 -0.24 -1.09
C VAL A 112 12.30 -1.13 -0.62
N ALA A 113 13.06 -0.68 0.37
CA ALA A 113 14.08 -1.46 1.06
C ALA A 113 13.49 -2.32 2.19
N SER A 114 12.48 -1.80 2.90
CA SER A 114 11.74 -2.55 3.93
C SER A 114 10.26 -2.16 3.93
N CYS A 115 9.38 -3.15 4.08
CA CYS A 115 7.94 -2.93 4.18
C CYS A 115 7.45 -2.60 5.60
N GLY A 116 8.37 -2.49 6.56
CA GLY A 116 8.01 -2.23 7.95
C GLY A 116 7.16 -3.32 8.56
N SER A 117 6.19 -2.93 9.41
CA SER A 117 5.24 -3.84 10.06
C SER A 117 3.79 -3.52 9.69
N ALA A 118 2.97 -4.56 9.55
CA ALA A 118 1.52 -4.40 9.38
C ALA A 118 0.80 -4.53 10.73
N ASN A 119 -0.22 -3.72 10.97
CA ASN A 119 -1.10 -3.84 12.14
C ASN A 119 -1.95 -5.12 12.13
N THR A 120 -2.18 -5.70 10.95
CA THR A 120 -2.93 -6.95 10.76
C THR A 120 -2.42 -7.69 9.53
N GLY A 121 -2.53 -9.03 9.57
CA GLY A 121 -1.95 -9.92 8.56
C GLY A 121 -0.43 -9.99 8.62
N SER A 122 0.17 -10.56 7.57
CA SER A 122 1.62 -10.65 7.40
C SER A 122 2.07 -9.80 6.21
N VAL A 123 3.20 -9.12 6.34
CA VAL A 123 3.77 -8.25 5.29
C VAL A 123 5.05 -8.85 4.72
N SER A 124 5.23 -8.74 3.41
CA SER A 124 6.45 -9.13 2.71
C SER A 124 6.75 -8.15 1.57
N SER A 125 8.02 -8.05 1.15
CA SER A 125 8.42 -7.28 -0.03
C SER A 125 7.87 -7.90 -1.32
N GLY A 126 7.67 -7.08 -2.34
CA GLY A 126 7.28 -7.50 -3.67
C GLY A 126 5.76 -7.47 -3.94
N PRO A 127 5.33 -7.92 -5.12
CA PRO A 127 6.16 -8.64 -6.11
C PRO A 127 7.15 -7.76 -6.87
N ASN A 128 6.85 -6.49 -7.11
CA ASN A 128 7.80 -5.55 -7.71
C ASN A 128 8.69 -4.88 -6.65
N PRO A 129 9.87 -4.33 -7.01
CA PRO A 129 10.77 -3.68 -6.06
C PRO A 129 10.16 -2.53 -5.27
N ASN A 130 9.13 -1.86 -5.82
CA ASN A 130 8.41 -0.75 -5.18
C ASN A 130 7.10 -1.19 -4.51
N GLN A 131 6.95 -2.48 -4.20
CA GLN A 131 5.71 -3.03 -3.66
C GLN A 131 5.91 -3.74 -2.33
N CYS A 132 4.87 -3.66 -1.50
CA CYS A 132 4.71 -4.45 -0.30
C CYS A 132 3.41 -5.25 -0.41
N THR A 133 3.48 -6.54 -0.14
CA THR A 133 2.34 -7.44 -0.10
C THR A 133 1.90 -7.66 1.34
N VAL A 134 0.62 -7.47 1.64
CA VAL A 134 0.00 -7.85 2.91
C VAL A 134 -0.96 -9.01 2.67
N ASN A 135 -0.73 -10.13 3.35
CA ASN A 135 -1.60 -11.30 3.35
C ASN A 135 -2.49 -11.29 4.59
N LEU A 136 -3.80 -11.31 4.37
CA LEU A 136 -4.82 -11.34 5.43
C LEU A 136 -5.44 -12.74 5.53
N THR A 137 -5.68 -13.19 6.75
CA THR A 137 -6.27 -14.50 7.06
C THR A 137 -7.39 -14.33 8.09
N GLY A 138 -8.39 -15.20 8.05
CA GLY A 138 -9.51 -15.19 8.98
C GLY A 138 -10.28 -13.88 8.94
N VAL A 139 -10.54 -13.32 7.75
CA VAL A 139 -11.23 -12.03 7.59
C VAL A 139 -12.74 -12.25 7.42
N PRO A 140 -13.58 -11.87 8.40
CA PRO A 140 -15.04 -11.90 8.26
C PRO A 140 -15.59 -11.12 7.07
N ASP A 141 -16.79 -11.52 6.63
CA ASP A 141 -17.60 -10.78 5.66
C ASP A 141 -18.32 -9.59 6.32
N ALA A 142 -18.81 -8.65 5.50
CA ALA A 142 -19.59 -7.48 5.91
C ALA A 142 -18.89 -6.57 6.95
N GLN A 143 -17.64 -6.19 6.67
CA GLN A 143 -16.86 -5.31 7.54
C GLN A 143 -15.86 -4.44 6.77
N TYR A 144 -15.32 -3.43 7.44
CA TYR A 144 -14.15 -2.69 6.97
C TYR A 144 -12.88 -3.18 7.65
N VAL A 145 -11.86 -3.44 6.84
CA VAL A 145 -10.51 -3.78 7.32
C VAL A 145 -9.56 -2.67 6.92
N THR A 146 -8.96 -2.00 7.90
CA THR A 146 -7.90 -1.01 7.67
C THR A 146 -6.55 -1.62 7.96
N VAL A 147 -5.74 -1.72 6.91
CA VAL A 147 -4.34 -2.17 7.00
C VAL A 147 -3.45 -0.95 7.02
N THR A 148 -2.58 -0.88 8.02
CA THR A 148 -1.57 0.16 8.18
C THR A 148 -0.19 -0.49 8.22
N LEU A 149 0.66 -0.08 7.29
CA LEU A 149 2.09 -0.35 7.28
C LEU A 149 2.81 0.78 8.02
N THR A 150 3.60 0.43 9.03
CA THR A 150 4.40 1.38 9.82
C THR A 150 5.88 1.15 9.54
N GLY A 151 6.61 2.22 9.23
CA GLY A 151 8.05 2.14 9.02
C GLY A 151 8.47 1.54 7.68
N VAL A 152 7.71 1.82 6.61
CA VAL A 152 8.13 1.45 5.24
C VAL A 152 9.33 2.32 4.87
N THR A 153 10.43 1.71 4.45
CA THR A 153 11.66 2.44 4.06
C THR A 153 12.01 2.25 2.60
N ASP A 154 12.48 3.31 1.93
CA ASP A 154 13.05 3.21 0.58
C ASP A 154 14.57 2.94 0.60
N THR A 155 15.18 2.81 -0.58
CA THR A 155 16.60 2.49 -0.75
C THR A 155 17.57 3.60 -0.32
N ILE A 156 17.07 4.79 0.02
CA ILE A 156 17.85 5.92 0.53
C ILE A 156 17.42 6.28 1.97
N CYS A 157 16.82 5.32 2.69
CA CYS A 157 16.45 5.39 4.10
C CYS A 157 15.31 6.37 4.44
N ASN A 158 14.48 6.78 3.48
CA ASN A 158 13.29 7.56 3.78
C ASN A 158 12.21 6.66 4.37
N THR A 159 11.56 7.09 5.44
CA THR A 159 10.54 6.30 6.14
C THR A 159 9.15 6.91 5.99
N VAL A 160 8.14 6.07 5.74
CA VAL A 160 6.72 6.47 5.67
C VAL A 160 5.81 5.43 6.30
N ASN A 161 4.65 5.90 6.75
CA ASN A 161 3.52 5.05 7.12
C ASN A 161 2.48 5.10 6.01
N ALA A 162 1.91 3.95 5.66
CA ALA A 162 0.97 3.80 4.57
C ALA A 162 -0.26 3.04 5.05
N SER A 163 -1.46 3.47 4.65
CA SER A 163 -2.69 2.79 5.04
C SER A 163 -3.69 2.72 3.90
N ALA A 164 -4.49 1.66 3.89
CA ALA A 164 -5.66 1.53 3.04
C ALA A 164 -6.77 0.76 3.77
N THR A 165 -8.01 1.10 3.43
CA THR A 165 -9.20 0.46 3.96
C THR A 165 -9.91 -0.31 2.85
N MET A 166 -10.20 -1.58 3.12
CA MET A 166 -10.95 -2.48 2.27
C MET A 166 -12.32 -2.74 2.89
N GLY A 167 -13.40 -2.52 2.14
CA GLY A 167 -14.70 -3.10 2.46
C GLY A 167 -14.72 -4.55 2.02
N VAL A 168 -14.94 -5.48 2.95
CA VAL A 168 -15.11 -6.90 2.64
C VAL A 168 -16.60 -7.18 2.60
N LEU A 169 -17.13 -7.39 1.40
CA LEU A 169 -18.53 -7.72 1.20
C LEU A 169 -18.66 -8.65 -0.01
N GLY A 170 -18.64 -9.94 0.27
CA GLY A 170 -18.78 -10.99 -0.73
C GLY A 170 -20.06 -10.80 -1.54
N GLY A 171 -19.92 -10.69 -2.86
CA GLY A 171 -21.03 -10.60 -3.79
C GLY A 171 -21.50 -9.20 -4.16
N ASP A 172 -20.95 -8.14 -3.56
CA ASP A 172 -21.19 -6.76 -4.00
C ASP A 172 -20.34 -6.41 -5.25
N VAL A 173 -20.74 -7.01 -6.37
CA VAL A 173 -20.01 -6.89 -7.64
C VAL A 173 -20.12 -5.48 -8.22
N THR A 174 -21.18 -4.73 -7.84
CA THR A 174 -21.40 -3.35 -8.24
C THR A 174 -20.61 -2.33 -7.39
N GLY A 175 -20.17 -2.72 -6.19
CA GLY A 175 -19.39 -1.89 -5.28
C GLY A 175 -20.23 -0.81 -4.58
N ASP A 176 -21.55 -1.01 -4.48
CA ASP A 176 -22.50 -0.05 -3.92
C ASP A 176 -22.72 -0.24 -2.41
N ARG A 177 -22.03 -1.21 -1.80
CA ARG A 177 -21.99 -1.57 -0.37
C ARG A 177 -23.20 -2.36 0.12
N VAL A 178 -24.04 -2.87 -0.79
CA VAL A 178 -25.18 -3.72 -0.45
C VAL A 178 -25.41 -4.80 -1.50
N VAL A 179 -25.37 -6.06 -1.08
CA VAL A 179 -25.64 -7.19 -1.98
C VAL A 179 -27.14 -7.28 -2.25
N ASN A 180 -27.55 -7.04 -3.49
CA ASN A 180 -28.96 -6.99 -3.87
C ASN A 180 -29.23 -7.49 -5.30
N SER A 181 -30.46 -7.27 -5.79
CA SER A 181 -30.86 -7.71 -7.14
C SER A 181 -30.04 -7.10 -8.29
N ASN A 182 -29.38 -5.96 -8.06
CA ASN A 182 -28.50 -5.31 -9.03
C ASN A 182 -27.22 -6.12 -9.24
N ASP A 183 -26.63 -6.67 -8.18
CA ASP A 183 -25.48 -7.58 -8.28
C ASP A 183 -25.85 -8.86 -9.03
N GLN A 184 -27.03 -9.43 -8.72
CA GLN A 184 -27.54 -10.59 -9.42
C GLN A 184 -27.72 -10.31 -10.92
N LYS A 185 -28.30 -9.17 -11.29
CA LYS A 185 -28.43 -8.74 -12.69
C LYS A 185 -27.07 -8.53 -13.35
N TYR A 186 -26.11 -7.97 -12.61
CA TYR A 186 -24.75 -7.75 -13.10
C TYR A 186 -24.08 -9.07 -13.49
N ILE A 187 -24.18 -10.11 -12.66
CA ILE A 187 -23.66 -11.44 -12.99
C ILE A 187 -24.44 -12.06 -14.15
N ASN A 188 -25.77 -12.06 -14.08
CA ASN A 188 -26.61 -12.72 -15.08
C ASN A 188 -26.38 -12.15 -16.49
N SER A 189 -26.14 -10.84 -16.64
CA SER A 189 -25.85 -10.23 -17.93
C SER A 189 -24.47 -10.59 -18.50
N ARG A 190 -23.64 -11.30 -17.75
CA ARG A 190 -22.26 -11.70 -18.10
C ARG A 190 -22.07 -13.22 -18.04
N SER A 191 -23.12 -13.97 -17.73
CA SER A 191 -23.07 -15.44 -17.63
C SER A 191 -22.57 -16.07 -18.94
N GLY A 192 -21.68 -17.04 -18.82
CA GLY A 192 -20.99 -17.72 -19.92
C GLY A 192 -19.75 -17.00 -20.45
N GLN A 193 -19.45 -15.78 -19.98
CA GLN A 193 -18.23 -15.07 -20.36
C GLN A 193 -17.04 -15.54 -19.52
N LYS A 194 -15.84 -15.46 -20.09
CA LYS A 194 -14.60 -15.56 -19.32
C LYS A 194 -14.37 -14.27 -18.53
N ALA A 195 -13.73 -14.39 -17.37
CA ALA A 195 -13.25 -13.25 -16.61
C ALA A 195 -12.19 -12.49 -17.41
N SER A 196 -12.23 -11.16 -17.32
CA SER A 196 -11.38 -10.21 -18.02
C SER A 196 -11.28 -8.93 -17.20
N SER A 197 -10.38 -8.02 -17.57
CA SER A 197 -10.24 -6.73 -16.90
C SER A 197 -11.53 -5.90 -16.85
N ALA A 198 -12.47 -6.14 -17.78
CA ALA A 198 -13.74 -5.41 -17.83
C ALA A 198 -14.86 -6.03 -16.96
N ASN A 199 -14.77 -7.32 -16.61
CA ASN A 199 -15.89 -8.04 -16.00
C ASN A 199 -15.49 -8.94 -14.81
N PHE A 200 -14.22 -9.04 -14.42
CA PHE A 200 -13.74 -9.96 -13.39
C PHE A 200 -14.45 -9.82 -12.04
N ARG A 201 -15.02 -8.66 -11.71
CA ARG A 201 -15.82 -8.48 -10.49
C ARG A 201 -17.04 -9.42 -10.43
N ALA A 202 -17.57 -9.85 -11.59
CA ALA A 202 -18.68 -10.81 -11.66
C ALA A 202 -18.25 -12.26 -11.38
N ASP A 203 -16.96 -12.57 -11.51
CA ASP A 203 -16.38 -13.88 -11.16
C ASP A 203 -15.99 -13.87 -9.67
N VAL A 204 -17.02 -13.91 -8.82
CA VAL A 204 -16.90 -13.87 -7.36
C VAL A 204 -16.38 -15.19 -6.78
N THR A 205 -16.52 -16.28 -7.53
CA THR A 205 -15.92 -17.58 -7.21
C THR A 205 -14.47 -17.69 -7.69
N VAL A 206 -13.97 -16.73 -8.47
CA VAL A 206 -12.56 -16.60 -8.81
C VAL A 206 -12.03 -17.83 -9.56
N ASP A 207 -12.86 -18.44 -10.41
CA ASP A 207 -12.50 -19.63 -11.18
C ASP A 207 -12.18 -19.33 -12.66
N GLY A 208 -12.37 -18.09 -13.09
CA GLY A 208 -12.06 -17.59 -14.43
C GLY A 208 -13.24 -17.61 -15.40
N ILE A 209 -14.40 -18.12 -14.99
CA ILE A 209 -15.63 -18.17 -15.79
C ILE A 209 -16.76 -17.54 -14.96
N ILE A 210 -17.60 -16.73 -15.61
CA ILE A 210 -18.77 -16.15 -14.95
C ILE A 210 -19.96 -17.07 -15.24
N ASP A 211 -20.50 -17.75 -14.24
CA ASP A 211 -21.60 -18.72 -14.43
C ASP A 211 -22.60 -18.79 -13.25
N GLY A 212 -23.41 -19.86 -13.24
CA GLY A 212 -24.42 -20.09 -12.22
C GLY A 212 -23.86 -20.24 -10.79
N LYS A 213 -22.58 -20.57 -10.62
CA LYS A 213 -21.92 -20.63 -9.31
C LYS A 213 -21.70 -19.24 -8.74
N ASP A 214 -21.32 -18.27 -9.56
CA ASP A 214 -21.21 -16.87 -9.16
C ASP A 214 -22.59 -16.31 -8.79
N ALA A 215 -23.58 -16.63 -9.63
CA ALA A 215 -24.98 -16.27 -9.36
C ALA A 215 -25.47 -16.85 -8.02
N SER A 216 -25.17 -18.13 -7.73
CA SER A 216 -25.50 -18.76 -6.45
C SER A 216 -24.73 -18.13 -5.28
N PHE A 217 -23.45 -17.79 -5.47
CA PHE A 217 -22.65 -17.13 -4.45
C PHE A 217 -23.25 -15.78 -4.03
N VAL A 218 -23.68 -14.97 -4.99
CA VAL A 218 -24.36 -13.68 -4.74
C VAL A 218 -25.76 -13.89 -4.16
N GLY A 219 -26.54 -14.82 -4.71
CA GLY A 219 -27.88 -15.12 -4.25
C GLY A 219 -27.94 -15.49 -2.76
N ASN A 220 -26.95 -16.23 -2.26
CA ASN A 220 -26.83 -16.61 -0.85
C ASN A 220 -26.42 -15.46 0.10
N ARG A 221 -26.13 -14.27 -0.42
CA ARG A 221 -25.67 -13.10 0.35
C ARG A 221 -26.57 -11.88 0.17
N ILE A 222 -27.69 -12.01 -0.53
CA ILE A 222 -28.65 -10.91 -0.69
C ILE A 222 -29.05 -10.38 0.70
N GLY A 223 -28.97 -9.06 0.86
CA GLY A 223 -29.25 -8.35 2.11
C GLY A 223 -28.00 -8.10 2.97
N HIS A 224 -26.85 -8.72 2.67
CA HIS A 224 -25.59 -8.34 3.29
C HIS A 224 -25.24 -6.89 2.89
N LYS A 225 -24.66 -6.14 3.82
CA LYS A 225 -24.24 -4.76 3.61
C LYS A 225 -23.02 -4.45 4.45
N LEU A 226 -22.21 -3.48 4.01
CA LEU A 226 -21.21 -2.90 4.88
C LEU A 226 -21.88 -2.04 5.97
N PRO A 227 -21.27 -1.95 7.17
CA PRO A 227 -21.81 -1.18 8.29
C PRO A 227 -21.80 0.33 8.05
#